data_AF-A0A2S8G0Y2-F1
#
_entry.id   AF-A0A2S8G0Y2-F1
#
_cell.length_a   1.000
_cell.length_b   1.000
_cell.length_c   1.000
_cell.angle_alpha   90.00
_cell.angle_beta   90.00
_cell.angle_gamma   90.00
#
_symmetry.space_group_name_H-M   'P 1'
#
loop_
_entity.id
_entity.type
_entity.pdbx_description
1 polymer ?
#
loop_
_entity_poly.entity_id
_entity_poly.type
_entity_poly.pdbx_seq_one_letter_code
_entity_poly.pdbx_strand_id
1 'polypeptide(L)'
;MESGCRYDRFAGLQCHSSNPAWQTTPSPGNLDSPDRTRHGDRRLANRRQHGGCPMFLSAEHHPQILPRESYTSEEVLKQEVDELLVPTWHAVALHSELPHDGSYVTLELYGRPLILWKSEGDVHCFLNVCSHRYCKLTDKVCGKTDRLSCQYHGWQFDETGNVRKIPDAKSFRPLKQGMLGLKKYRTECCGELIFINLAEEGPSLPEFLGEMYATYQSWFTPEMHTAIVLTRTIDANWKCLIENALESYHTTEVHPKTFGESPTEEQCEHTLDDWGSSLTVDFHDEKSFRTTLDKFGHWLVGRERNPIYRHVAHYPNVMIAHLSLYRWVECIVPVSPHQSRSIVRLMCHVGQQGKLRRLWNRYLISRWANDFLCQVGEEDAQVLTQMQAGMRSVDQPLGGLISIREERVYHFQNYIDRALNPDHAHTKRDTIPIRYQGKTS
;
A
#
# COMPACT_ATOMS: atom_id res chain seq x y z
N MET A 1 17.87 9.80 -23.49
CA MET A 1 17.67 8.56 -22.74
C MET A 1 16.64 8.89 -21.68
N GLU A 2 15.37 8.66 -21.99
CA GLU A 2 14.25 9.02 -21.11
C GLU A 2 14.11 7.96 -20.02
N SER A 3 14.58 8.26 -18.81
CA SER A 3 14.28 7.52 -17.58
C SER A 3 12.85 7.88 -17.14
N GLY A 4 11.86 7.37 -17.87
CA GLY A 4 10.45 7.50 -17.53
C GLY A 4 9.97 6.31 -16.71
N CYS A 5 9.27 6.59 -15.61
CA CYS A 5 8.56 5.61 -14.77
C CYS A 5 7.68 4.70 -15.68
N ARG A 6 7.93 3.38 -15.68
CA ARG A 6 7.12 2.44 -16.48
C ARG A 6 5.85 2.11 -15.71
N TYR A 7 4.72 2.45 -16.32
CA TYR A 7 3.38 2.16 -15.81
C TYR A 7 2.86 0.84 -16.35
N ASP A 8 2.84 -0.20 -15.53
CA ASP A 8 2.05 -1.39 -15.82
C ASP A 8 0.64 -1.17 -15.26
N ARG A 9 -0.24 -0.57 -16.07
CA ARG A 9 -1.67 -0.48 -15.72
C ARG A 9 -2.33 -1.84 -15.93
N PHE A 10 -2.84 -2.44 -14.87
CA PHE A 10 -3.90 -3.44 -14.99
C PHE A 10 -5.19 -2.72 -15.39
N ALA A 11 -5.38 -2.49 -16.69
CA ALA A 11 -6.62 -1.94 -17.19
C ALA A 11 -7.76 -2.93 -16.90
N GLY A 12 -8.71 -2.54 -16.06
CA GLY A 12 -10.00 -3.21 -15.95
C GLY A 12 -10.70 -3.19 -17.31
N LEU A 13 -10.56 -4.28 -18.07
CA LEU A 13 -11.15 -4.46 -19.39
C LEU A 13 -12.66 -4.71 -19.24
N GLN A 14 -13.46 -3.69 -19.56
CA GLN A 14 -14.87 -3.86 -19.90
C GLN A 14 -15.00 -4.15 -21.40
N CYS A 15 -15.77 -5.19 -21.74
CA CYS A 15 -16.18 -5.49 -23.12
C CYS A 15 -16.86 -4.27 -23.77
N HIS A 16 -16.40 -3.90 -24.96
CA HIS A 16 -16.95 -2.79 -25.76
C HIS A 16 -18.32 -3.11 -26.37
N SER A 17 -19.19 -2.09 -26.42
CA SER A 17 -20.10 -1.86 -27.54
C SER A 17 -20.30 -0.34 -27.76
N SER A 18 -20.60 0.01 -29.00
CA SER A 18 -20.29 1.25 -29.72
C SER A 18 -21.47 2.25 -29.84
N ASN A 19 -21.18 3.55 -29.64
CA ASN A 19 -21.64 4.83 -30.29
C ASN A 19 -23.08 5.00 -30.87
N PRO A 20 -23.61 6.22 -31.18
CA PRO A 20 -23.02 7.57 -31.14
C PRO A 20 -23.90 8.77 -30.65
N ALA A 21 -23.20 9.88 -30.38
CA ALA A 21 -23.49 11.31 -30.64
C ALA A 21 -24.87 11.94 -30.36
N TRP A 22 -24.87 13.04 -29.59
CA TRP A 22 -25.56 14.30 -29.95
C TRP A 22 -24.79 15.51 -29.43
N GLN A 23 -24.52 16.44 -30.36
CA GLN A 23 -24.06 17.80 -30.14
C GLN A 23 -25.25 18.70 -29.84
N THR A 24 -25.11 19.67 -28.91
CA THR A 24 -25.56 21.06 -29.13
C THR A 24 -24.87 22.01 -28.15
N THR A 25 -24.60 23.19 -28.69
CA THR A 25 -23.79 24.34 -28.25
C THR A 25 -24.58 25.34 -27.38
N PRO A 26 -23.91 26.40 -26.85
CA PRO A 26 -24.25 27.06 -25.58
C PRO A 26 -25.06 28.36 -25.76
N SER A 27 -25.44 29.00 -24.64
CA SER A 27 -25.14 30.41 -24.26
C SER A 27 -26.15 30.90 -23.19
N PRO A 28 -26.14 32.18 -22.74
CA PRO A 28 -25.52 32.60 -21.49
C PRO A 28 -26.51 33.27 -20.53
N GLY A 29 -26.16 33.41 -19.25
CA GLY A 29 -27.06 34.03 -18.26
C GLY A 29 -26.27 34.64 -17.12
N ASN A 30 -25.93 35.90 -17.33
CA ASN A 30 -25.23 36.80 -16.44
C ASN A 30 -26.15 37.23 -15.28
N LEU A 31 -25.55 37.64 -14.14
CA LEU A 31 -25.96 38.72 -13.22
C LEU A 31 -26.10 38.35 -11.73
N ASP A 32 -25.26 39.06 -10.98
CA ASP A 32 -25.55 39.82 -9.77
C ASP A 32 -25.67 39.11 -8.42
N SER A 33 -24.59 39.33 -7.65
CA SER A 33 -24.61 39.46 -6.20
C SER A 33 -25.52 40.61 -5.77
N PRO A 34 -26.08 40.57 -4.55
CA PRO A 34 -25.48 41.46 -3.56
C PRO A 34 -25.37 40.92 -2.14
N ASP A 35 -24.29 41.40 -1.55
CA ASP A 35 -24.00 41.65 -0.14
C ASP A 35 -25.22 41.83 0.79
N ARG A 36 -25.23 41.10 1.92
CA ARG A 36 -25.90 41.52 3.15
C ARG A 36 -25.08 41.18 4.38
N THR A 37 -24.68 42.27 5.01
CA THR A 37 -24.10 42.47 6.33
C THR A 37 -24.82 41.79 7.50
N ARG A 38 -23.98 41.37 8.47
CA ARG A 38 -24.13 41.46 9.93
C ARG A 38 -25.42 40.92 10.57
N HIS A 39 -25.27 39.81 11.29
CA HIS A 39 -25.75 39.73 12.67
C HIS A 39 -24.74 38.92 13.50
N GLY A 40 -24.14 39.61 14.47
CA GLY A 40 -23.48 38.93 15.57
C GLY A 40 -24.56 38.34 16.46
N ASP A 41 -24.37 37.09 16.87
CA ASP A 41 -25.01 36.62 18.08
C ASP A 41 -24.10 35.65 18.84
N ARG A 42 -23.94 35.97 20.12
CA ARG A 42 -23.14 35.27 21.10
C ARG A 42 -23.74 33.89 21.36
N ARG A 43 -22.99 32.83 21.09
CA ARG A 43 -23.11 31.55 21.84
C ARG A 43 -21.73 31.02 22.18
N LEU A 44 -21.26 31.45 23.35
CA LEU A 44 -20.32 30.67 24.17
C LEU A 44 -21.04 29.41 24.68
N ALA A 45 -20.24 28.39 24.99
CA ALA A 45 -20.58 27.12 25.65
C ALA A 45 -20.93 25.93 24.75
N ASN A 46 -19.90 25.31 24.17
CA ASN A 46 -19.53 23.92 24.47
C ASN A 46 -18.29 23.52 23.65
N ARG A 47 -17.10 24.01 24.05
CA ARG A 47 -15.85 23.36 23.67
C ARG A 47 -15.72 22.12 24.56
N ARG A 48 -16.07 20.94 24.03
CA ARG A 48 -15.55 19.69 24.59
C ARG A 48 -14.04 19.77 24.47
N GLN A 49 -13.36 19.82 25.61
CA GLN A 49 -11.93 19.56 25.69
C GLN A 49 -11.71 18.12 25.23
N HIS A 50 -11.37 17.94 23.95
CA HIS A 50 -10.68 16.74 23.53
C HIS A 50 -9.24 16.92 23.99
N GLY A 51 -8.93 16.44 25.20
CA GLY A 51 -7.58 16.26 25.66
C GLY A 51 -6.92 15.13 24.89
N GLY A 52 -6.47 15.41 23.67
CA GLY A 52 -5.43 14.63 23.02
C GLY A 52 -4.10 15.17 23.51
N CYS A 53 -3.44 14.46 24.41
CA CYS A 53 -2.04 14.73 24.72
C CYS A 53 -1.25 14.22 23.50
N PRO A 54 -0.49 15.04 22.76
CA PRO A 54 0.35 14.54 21.67
C PRO A 54 1.30 13.50 22.25
N MET A 55 1.21 12.26 21.75
CA MET A 55 1.95 11.12 22.29
C MET A 55 3.45 11.17 21.95
N PHE A 56 3.85 12.04 21.01
CA PHE A 56 5.24 12.20 20.59
C PHE A 56 5.54 13.66 20.21
N LEU A 57 6.50 14.28 20.91
CA LEU A 57 7.16 15.52 20.52
C LEU A 57 8.66 15.29 20.80
N SER A 58 9.48 15.09 19.77
CA SER A 58 10.92 14.99 19.99
C SER A 58 11.50 16.35 20.35
N ALA A 59 12.28 16.41 21.42
CA ALA A 59 12.96 17.63 21.86
C ALA A 59 14.37 17.81 21.23
N GLU A 60 14.87 16.79 20.53
CA GLU A 60 16.23 16.73 20.00
C GLU A 60 16.25 16.13 18.59
N HIS A 61 17.22 16.51 17.76
CA HIS A 61 17.45 15.84 16.48
C HIS A 61 18.07 14.45 16.73
N HIS A 62 17.61 13.45 15.97
CA HIS A 62 18.18 12.10 16.04
C HIS A 62 19.22 11.89 14.93
N PRO A 63 20.29 11.12 15.16
CA PRO A 63 21.17 10.73 14.08
C PRO A 63 20.47 9.76 13.14
N GLN A 64 20.78 9.83 11.85
CA GLN A 64 20.47 8.75 10.92
C GLN A 64 21.17 7.46 11.38
N ILE A 65 20.42 6.34 11.43
CA ILE A 65 20.93 5.07 11.95
C ILE A 65 21.56 4.24 10.84
N LEU A 66 20.86 4.12 9.71
CA LEU A 66 21.32 3.27 8.62
C LEU A 66 22.45 3.95 7.84
N PRO A 67 23.61 3.31 7.67
CA PRO A 67 24.67 3.84 6.84
C PRO A 67 24.29 3.80 5.36
N ARG A 68 25.00 4.58 4.54
CA ARG A 68 24.79 4.66 3.08
C ARG A 68 24.85 3.28 2.40
N GLU A 69 25.70 2.40 2.90
CA GLU A 69 25.90 1.04 2.40
C GLU A 69 24.60 0.22 2.49
N SER A 70 23.73 0.50 3.47
CA SER A 70 22.41 -0.13 3.58
C SER A 70 21.50 0.16 2.39
N TYR A 71 21.75 1.23 1.65
CA TYR A 71 20.94 1.65 0.49
C TYR A 71 21.59 1.34 -0.86
N THR A 72 22.81 0.78 -0.86
CA THR A 72 23.62 0.65 -2.09
C THR A 72 24.25 -0.73 -2.29
N SER A 73 24.47 -1.51 -1.23
CA SER A 73 25.08 -2.85 -1.31
C SER A 73 24.10 -3.92 -1.78
N GLU A 74 24.57 -4.80 -2.67
CA GLU A 74 23.83 -6.00 -3.09
C GLU A 74 23.78 -7.05 -1.97
N GLU A 75 24.85 -7.18 -1.20
CA GLU A 75 24.95 -8.10 -0.07
C GLU A 75 23.95 -7.74 1.04
N VAL A 76 23.86 -6.45 1.38
CA VAL A 76 22.89 -5.98 2.37
C VAL A 76 21.47 -6.22 1.87
N LEU A 77 21.17 -5.89 0.61
CA LEU A 77 19.84 -6.15 0.05
C LEU A 77 19.51 -7.65 0.06
N LYS A 78 20.47 -8.50 -0.27
CA LYS A 78 20.26 -9.95 -0.23
C LYS A 78 19.89 -10.42 1.17
N GLN A 79 20.61 -9.94 2.18
CA GLN A 79 20.30 -10.24 3.58
C GLN A 79 18.91 -9.72 3.97
N GLU A 80 18.57 -8.47 3.63
CA GLU A 80 17.23 -7.90 3.86
C GLU A 80 16.13 -8.72 3.20
N VAL A 81 16.35 -9.18 1.97
CA VAL A 81 15.38 -10.02 1.27
C VAL A 81 15.20 -11.35 2.00
N ASP A 82 16.28 -12.04 2.31
CA ASP A 82 16.24 -13.40 2.84
C ASP A 82 15.77 -13.44 4.31
N GLU A 83 16.20 -12.51 5.15
CA GLU A 83 15.97 -12.53 6.61
C GLU A 83 14.78 -11.68 7.06
N LEU A 84 14.41 -10.64 6.31
CA LEU A 84 13.40 -9.67 6.74
C LEU A 84 12.15 -9.65 5.84
N LEU A 85 12.33 -9.60 4.52
CA LEU A 85 11.22 -9.39 3.58
C LEU A 85 10.52 -10.69 3.17
N VAL A 86 11.25 -11.74 2.80
CA VAL A 86 10.67 -13.05 2.44
C VAL A 86 9.81 -13.67 3.56
N PRO A 87 10.18 -13.63 4.84
CA PRO A 87 9.39 -14.25 5.91
C PRO A 87 8.19 -13.41 6.40
N THR A 88 7.90 -12.26 5.79
CA THR A 88 6.76 -11.41 6.18
C THR A 88 5.52 -11.61 5.29
N TRP A 89 4.40 -11.01 5.70
CA TRP A 89 3.16 -11.00 4.93
C TRP A 89 3.14 -9.84 3.93
N HIS A 90 2.71 -10.13 2.70
CA HIS A 90 2.56 -9.14 1.63
C HIS A 90 1.12 -9.06 1.15
N ALA A 91 0.55 -7.86 1.12
CA ALA A 91 -0.75 -7.61 0.49
C ALA A 91 -0.60 -7.67 -1.04
N VAL A 92 -1.12 -8.74 -1.67
CA VAL A 92 -0.81 -9.08 -3.07
C VAL A 92 -2.00 -9.08 -4.02
N ALA A 93 -3.23 -9.05 -3.51
CA ALA A 93 -4.41 -8.93 -4.35
C ALA A 93 -5.62 -8.47 -3.54
N LEU A 94 -6.69 -8.13 -4.24
CA LEU A 94 -8.03 -7.98 -3.71
C LEU A 94 -8.89 -9.17 -4.11
N HIS A 95 -9.86 -9.53 -3.28
CA HIS A 95 -10.87 -10.55 -3.64
C HIS A 95 -11.59 -10.23 -4.96
N SER A 96 -11.85 -8.94 -5.23
CA SER A 96 -12.43 -8.48 -6.51
C SER A 96 -11.59 -8.80 -7.75
N GLU A 97 -10.29 -9.07 -7.62
CA GLU A 97 -9.41 -9.52 -8.71
C GLU A 97 -9.61 -11.02 -9.02
N LEU A 98 -10.25 -11.77 -8.11
CA LEU A 98 -10.62 -13.18 -8.26
C LEU A 98 -12.14 -13.39 -8.04
N PRO A 99 -12.99 -12.87 -8.94
CA PRO A 99 -14.43 -12.75 -8.70
C PRO A 99 -15.19 -14.08 -8.59
N HIS A 100 -14.67 -15.13 -9.23
CA HIS A 100 -15.33 -16.44 -9.31
C HIS A 100 -14.35 -17.58 -9.10
N ASP A 101 -14.83 -18.74 -8.68
CA ASP A 101 -14.01 -19.96 -8.71
C ASP A 101 -13.44 -20.20 -10.11
N GLY A 102 -12.20 -20.66 -10.13
CA GLY A 102 -11.35 -20.77 -11.31
C GLY A 102 -10.62 -19.48 -11.68
N SER A 103 -11.00 -18.31 -11.14
CA SER A 103 -10.28 -17.06 -11.43
C SER A 103 -8.85 -17.15 -10.91
N TYR A 104 -7.91 -16.59 -11.65
CA TYR A 104 -6.53 -16.48 -11.20
C TYR A 104 -5.93 -15.13 -11.59
N VAL A 105 -4.93 -14.72 -10.80
CA VAL A 105 -4.00 -13.64 -11.12
C VAL A 105 -2.58 -14.14 -10.91
N THR A 106 -1.64 -13.67 -11.71
CA THR A 106 -0.22 -14.00 -11.54
C THR A 106 0.57 -12.75 -11.16
N LEU A 107 1.54 -12.92 -10.27
CA LEU A 107 2.46 -11.87 -9.86
C LEU A 107 3.87 -12.45 -9.70
N GLU A 108 4.84 -11.60 -9.43
CA GLU A 108 6.20 -12.02 -9.12
C GLU A 108 6.69 -11.30 -7.87
N LEU A 109 7.24 -12.05 -6.92
CA LEU A 109 7.87 -11.51 -5.71
C LEU A 109 9.23 -12.15 -5.49
N TYR A 110 10.27 -11.33 -5.32
CA TYR A 110 11.65 -11.78 -5.08
C TYR A 110 12.09 -12.90 -6.05
N GLY A 111 11.85 -12.70 -7.35
CA GLY A 111 12.20 -13.66 -8.41
C GLY A 111 11.33 -14.94 -8.47
N ARG A 112 10.26 -15.02 -7.68
CA ARG A 112 9.33 -16.17 -7.67
C ARG A 112 8.08 -15.82 -8.48
N PRO A 113 7.82 -16.46 -9.62
CA PRO A 113 6.55 -16.30 -10.33
C PRO A 113 5.46 -17.05 -9.56
N LEU A 114 4.39 -16.34 -9.20
CA LEU A 114 3.29 -16.82 -8.36
C LEU A 114 1.98 -16.82 -9.15
N ILE A 115 1.07 -17.70 -8.75
CA ILE A 115 -0.31 -17.71 -9.19
C ILE A 115 -1.22 -17.78 -7.98
N LEU A 116 -2.05 -16.76 -7.81
CA LEU A 116 -3.20 -16.78 -6.91
C LEU A 116 -4.36 -17.38 -7.70
N TRP A 117 -4.92 -18.48 -7.22
CA TRP A 117 -6.01 -19.19 -7.87
C TRP A 117 -7.15 -19.39 -6.88
N LYS A 118 -8.36 -18.98 -7.25
CA LYS A 118 -9.56 -19.19 -6.46
C LYS A 118 -10.19 -20.54 -6.80
N SER A 119 -10.36 -21.40 -5.81
CA SER A 119 -10.99 -22.71 -5.96
C SER A 119 -11.82 -23.02 -4.73
N GLU A 120 -13.03 -23.54 -4.92
CA GLU A 120 -13.94 -23.93 -3.82
C GLU A 120 -14.21 -22.79 -2.82
N GLY A 121 -14.28 -21.55 -3.30
CA GLY A 121 -14.48 -20.35 -2.48
C GLY A 121 -13.19 -19.76 -1.89
N ASP A 122 -12.13 -20.55 -1.74
CA ASP A 122 -10.85 -20.14 -1.14
C ASP A 122 -9.84 -19.64 -2.18
N VAL A 123 -8.89 -18.81 -1.75
CA VAL A 123 -7.76 -18.37 -2.59
C VAL A 123 -6.50 -19.12 -2.16
N HIS A 124 -5.79 -19.67 -3.13
CA HIS A 124 -4.53 -20.37 -2.92
C HIS A 124 -3.41 -19.71 -3.71
N CYS A 125 -2.24 -19.57 -3.09
CA CYS A 125 -1.02 -19.13 -3.76
C CYS A 125 -0.11 -20.32 -4.05
N PHE A 126 0.30 -20.46 -5.32
CA PHE A 126 1.28 -21.45 -5.74
C PHE A 126 2.43 -20.81 -6.49
N LEU A 127 3.59 -21.48 -6.48
CA LEU A 127 4.63 -21.24 -7.47
C LEU A 127 4.06 -21.56 -8.86
N ASN A 128 4.05 -20.57 -9.76
CA ASN A 128 3.60 -20.70 -11.14
C ASN A 128 4.67 -21.38 -12.00
N VAL A 129 5.12 -22.57 -11.58
CA VAL A 129 6.18 -23.35 -12.20
C VAL A 129 5.84 -24.82 -12.08
N CYS A 130 5.71 -25.50 -13.20
CA CYS A 130 5.45 -26.94 -13.24
C CYS A 130 6.65 -27.73 -12.71
N SER A 131 6.41 -28.63 -11.75
CA SER A 131 7.43 -29.49 -11.17
C SER A 131 8.05 -30.53 -12.12
N HIS A 132 7.49 -30.72 -13.32
CA HIS A 132 8.06 -31.63 -14.31
C HIS A 132 9.34 -31.07 -14.94
N ARG A 133 9.26 -29.91 -15.60
CA ARG A 133 10.38 -29.28 -16.34
C ARG A 133 10.35 -27.76 -16.30
N TYR A 134 9.90 -27.20 -15.18
CA TYR A 134 9.98 -25.77 -14.86
C TYR A 134 9.26 -24.80 -15.81
N CYS A 135 8.39 -25.30 -16.69
CA CYS A 135 7.55 -24.44 -17.51
C CYS A 135 6.53 -23.71 -16.62
N LYS A 136 6.37 -22.39 -16.83
CA LYS A 136 5.28 -21.63 -16.19
C LYS A 136 3.94 -22.23 -16.59
N LEU A 137 3.00 -22.31 -15.66
CA LEU A 137 1.66 -22.85 -15.95
C LEU A 137 0.92 -21.92 -16.91
N THR A 138 1.10 -20.61 -16.73
CA THR A 138 0.58 -19.56 -17.60
C THR A 138 1.48 -18.33 -17.53
N ASP A 139 1.61 -17.62 -18.66
CA ASP A 139 2.23 -16.29 -18.73
C ASP A 139 1.19 -15.16 -18.74
N LYS A 140 -0.11 -15.52 -18.72
CA LYS A 140 -1.19 -14.52 -18.63
C LYS A 140 -1.26 -13.95 -17.23
N VAL A 141 -1.37 -12.63 -17.15
CA VAL A 141 -1.44 -11.89 -15.89
C VAL A 141 -2.71 -12.19 -15.07
N CYS A 142 -3.79 -12.58 -15.74
CA CYS A 142 -5.03 -13.02 -15.12
C CYS A 142 -5.82 -13.91 -16.08
N GLY A 143 -6.82 -14.61 -15.53
CA GLY A 143 -7.76 -15.39 -16.33
C GLY A 143 -8.70 -16.23 -15.48
N LYS A 144 -9.35 -17.19 -16.12
CA LYS A 144 -10.19 -18.19 -15.47
C LYS A 144 -9.84 -19.58 -15.99
N THR A 145 -9.69 -20.54 -15.09
CA THR A 145 -9.48 -21.95 -15.42
C THR A 145 -10.05 -22.84 -14.31
N ASP A 146 -10.73 -23.91 -14.69
CA ASP A 146 -11.28 -24.89 -13.74
C ASP A 146 -10.18 -25.79 -13.13
N ARG A 147 -8.96 -25.71 -13.67
CA ARG A 147 -7.80 -26.51 -13.23
C ARG A 147 -6.49 -25.82 -13.59
N LEU A 148 -5.48 -25.97 -12.73
CA LEU A 148 -4.12 -25.55 -13.06
C LEU A 148 -3.47 -26.61 -13.96
N SER A 149 -3.21 -26.26 -15.23
CA SER A 149 -2.59 -27.16 -16.21
C SER A 149 -1.34 -26.54 -16.81
N CYS A 150 -0.25 -27.30 -16.82
CA CYS A 150 0.99 -26.89 -17.46
C CYS A 150 0.82 -26.83 -18.98
N GLN A 151 1.12 -25.68 -19.57
CA GLN A 151 1.03 -25.45 -21.03
C GLN A 151 1.99 -26.31 -21.86
N TYR A 152 3.01 -26.92 -21.26
CA TYR A 152 3.97 -27.74 -22.00
C TYR A 152 3.47 -29.18 -22.23
N HIS A 153 3.29 -29.96 -21.16
CA HIS A 153 2.93 -31.38 -21.26
C HIS A 153 1.57 -31.71 -20.66
N GLY A 154 0.76 -30.70 -20.29
CA GLY A 154 -0.61 -30.91 -19.80
C GLY A 154 -0.72 -31.54 -18.41
N TRP A 155 0.35 -31.50 -17.60
CA TRP A 155 0.29 -31.91 -16.18
C TRP A 155 -0.72 -31.03 -15.43
N GLN A 156 -1.60 -31.66 -14.66
CA GLN A 156 -2.68 -30.96 -13.95
C GLN A 156 -2.46 -31.04 -12.45
N PHE A 157 -2.81 -29.97 -11.76
CA PHE A 157 -2.68 -29.83 -10.31
C PHE A 157 -4.03 -29.45 -9.69
N ASP A 158 -4.24 -29.86 -8.45
CA ASP A 158 -5.44 -29.54 -7.66
C ASP A 158 -5.22 -28.35 -6.70
N GLU A 159 -6.24 -27.99 -5.92
CA GLU A 159 -6.28 -26.91 -4.93
C GLU A 159 -5.38 -27.14 -3.70
N THR A 160 -4.89 -28.35 -3.53
CA THR A 160 -3.83 -28.68 -2.57
C THR A 160 -2.43 -28.52 -3.16
N GLY A 161 -2.33 -28.30 -4.48
CA GLY A 161 -1.09 -28.23 -5.25
C GLY A 161 -0.57 -29.60 -5.69
N ASN A 162 -1.26 -30.69 -5.36
CA ASN A 162 -0.83 -32.03 -5.71
C ASN A 162 -1.08 -32.32 -7.20
N VAL A 163 -0.27 -33.21 -7.77
CA VAL A 163 -0.47 -33.66 -9.15
C VAL A 163 -1.75 -34.49 -9.23
N ARG A 164 -2.72 -33.96 -9.98
CA ARG A 164 -4.00 -34.59 -10.27
C ARG A 164 -3.95 -35.49 -11.50
N LYS A 165 -3.18 -35.08 -12.51
CA LYS A 165 -3.06 -35.82 -13.78
C LYS A 165 -1.68 -35.67 -14.40
N ILE A 166 -1.10 -36.81 -14.78
CA ILE A 166 0.08 -36.90 -15.62
C ILE A 166 -0.35 -37.49 -16.96
N PRO A 167 -0.26 -36.73 -18.07
CA PRO A 167 -0.45 -37.30 -19.40
C PRO A 167 0.55 -38.44 -19.64
N ASP A 168 0.05 -39.55 -20.17
CA ASP A 168 0.82 -40.79 -20.39
C ASP A 168 1.54 -41.30 -19.13
N ALA A 169 0.87 -41.28 -17.97
CA ALA A 169 1.42 -41.70 -16.67
C ALA A 169 2.11 -43.08 -16.67
N LYS A 170 1.69 -44.01 -17.56
CA LYS A 170 2.30 -45.34 -17.72
C LYS A 170 3.77 -45.32 -18.17
N SER A 171 4.22 -44.19 -18.73
CA SER A 171 5.62 -43.98 -19.13
C SER A 171 6.53 -43.59 -17.96
N PHE A 172 5.96 -43.41 -16.76
CA PHE A 172 6.69 -43.14 -15.52
C PHE A 172 6.64 -44.37 -14.60
N ARG A 173 7.71 -44.56 -13.80
CA ARG A 173 7.63 -45.50 -12.67
C ARG A 173 6.59 -45.01 -11.65
N PRO A 174 6.01 -45.90 -10.83
CA PRO A 174 5.07 -45.51 -9.79
C PRO A 174 5.62 -44.36 -8.93
N LEU A 175 4.85 -43.27 -8.83
CA LEU A 175 5.19 -42.10 -8.03
C LEU A 175 4.56 -42.24 -6.65
N LYS A 176 5.30 -41.87 -5.59
CA LYS A 176 4.71 -41.72 -4.27
C LYS A 176 3.84 -40.46 -4.23
N GLN A 177 2.76 -40.48 -3.45
CA GLN A 177 1.96 -39.28 -3.20
C GLN A 177 2.84 -38.18 -2.61
N GLY A 178 2.62 -36.94 -3.03
CA GLY A 178 3.41 -35.77 -2.59
C GLY A 178 4.82 -35.67 -3.19
N MET A 179 5.25 -36.65 -4.01
CA MET A 179 6.58 -36.59 -4.64
C MET A 179 6.72 -35.48 -5.68
N LEU A 180 5.61 -35.12 -6.34
CA LEU A 180 5.52 -34.03 -7.31
C LEU A 180 4.27 -33.21 -7.03
N GLY A 181 4.40 -31.90 -7.10
CA GLY A 181 3.32 -30.94 -6.86
C GLY A 181 3.79 -29.52 -7.15
N LEU A 182 2.91 -28.55 -6.96
CA LEU A 182 3.25 -27.14 -6.92
C LEU A 182 3.66 -26.77 -5.49
N LYS A 183 4.69 -25.92 -5.35
CA LYS A 183 4.98 -25.31 -4.05
C LYS A 183 3.83 -24.38 -3.68
N LYS A 184 3.13 -24.67 -2.58
CA LYS A 184 2.06 -23.83 -2.02
C LYS A 184 2.68 -22.82 -1.04
N TYR A 185 2.20 -21.59 -1.06
CA TYR A 185 2.58 -20.54 -0.12
C TYR A 185 1.42 -20.21 0.81
N ARG A 186 1.75 -19.73 2.02
CA ARG A 186 0.75 -19.33 3.01
C ARG A 186 -0.08 -18.19 2.42
N THR A 187 -1.40 -18.30 2.52
CA THR A 187 -2.36 -17.36 1.94
C THR A 187 -3.47 -17.15 2.96
N GLU A 188 -3.69 -15.91 3.36
CA GLU A 188 -4.72 -15.52 4.34
C GLU A 188 -5.35 -14.20 3.90
N CYS A 189 -6.58 -13.93 4.34
CA CYS A 189 -7.33 -12.73 3.95
C CYS A 189 -7.65 -11.86 5.17
N CYS A 190 -7.61 -10.54 4.98
CA CYS A 190 -8.10 -9.56 5.96
C CYS A 190 -9.11 -8.63 5.27
N GLY A 191 -10.40 -8.91 5.46
CA GLY A 191 -11.44 -8.30 4.64
C GLY A 191 -11.27 -8.67 3.16
N GLU A 192 -11.32 -7.69 2.28
CA GLU A 192 -11.11 -7.85 0.83
C GLU A 192 -9.63 -7.97 0.43
N LEU A 193 -8.67 -7.81 1.35
CA LEU A 193 -7.24 -7.94 1.08
C LEU A 193 -6.80 -9.39 1.16
N ILE A 194 -6.04 -9.83 0.14
CA ILE A 194 -5.40 -11.14 0.10
C ILE A 194 -3.91 -10.94 0.39
N PHE A 195 -3.43 -11.63 1.42
CA PHE A 195 -2.03 -11.63 1.82
C PHE A 195 -1.39 -12.98 1.51
N ILE A 196 -0.08 -12.95 1.21
CA ILE A 196 0.74 -14.15 1.15
C ILE A 196 2.01 -13.99 1.97
N ASN A 197 2.51 -15.11 2.48
CA ASN A 197 3.82 -15.21 3.10
C ASN A 197 4.61 -16.32 2.37
N LEU A 198 5.86 -16.00 2.01
CA LEU A 198 6.71 -16.89 1.22
C LEU A 198 7.49 -17.88 2.09
N ALA A 199 7.57 -17.65 3.40
CA ALA A 199 8.06 -18.62 4.36
C ALA A 199 7.02 -19.70 4.66
N GLU A 200 7.51 -20.89 5.00
CA GLU A 200 6.68 -22.05 5.34
C GLU A 200 6.11 -21.93 6.75
N GLU A 201 6.82 -21.25 7.65
CA GLU A 201 6.48 -21.05 9.05
C GLU A 201 6.54 -19.57 9.42
N GLY A 202 5.98 -19.22 10.58
CA GLY A 202 5.96 -17.85 11.11
C GLY A 202 4.59 -17.45 11.64
N PRO A 203 4.42 -16.17 12.04
CA PRO A 203 3.16 -15.70 12.59
C PRO A 203 2.02 -15.82 11.56
N SER A 204 0.82 -16.09 12.05
CA SER A 204 -0.44 -15.96 11.29
C SER A 204 -0.67 -14.51 10.85
N LEU A 205 -1.57 -14.28 9.88
CA LEU A 205 -1.87 -12.92 9.45
C LEU A 205 -2.47 -12.05 10.58
N PRO A 206 -3.36 -12.55 11.47
CA PRO A 206 -3.82 -11.80 12.63
C PRO A 206 -2.71 -11.41 13.60
N GLU A 207 -1.74 -12.30 13.84
CA GLU A 207 -0.58 -11.99 14.70
C GLU A 207 0.31 -10.92 14.07
N PHE A 208 0.52 -10.98 12.75
CA PHE A 208 1.29 -9.98 12.01
C PHE A 208 0.64 -8.60 12.01
N LEU A 209 -0.67 -8.53 11.73
CA LEU A 209 -1.41 -7.25 11.69
C LEU A 209 -1.75 -6.73 13.09
N GLY A 210 -1.60 -7.55 14.13
CA GLY A 210 -1.83 -7.20 15.53
C GLY A 210 -3.22 -6.60 15.78
N GLU A 211 -3.27 -5.55 16.57
CA GLU A 211 -4.51 -4.84 16.92
C GLU A 211 -5.24 -4.23 15.71
N MET A 212 -4.52 -4.00 14.61
CA MET A 212 -5.10 -3.44 13.39
C MET A 212 -5.89 -4.46 12.58
N TYR A 213 -5.76 -5.77 12.84
CA TYR A 213 -6.44 -6.81 12.08
C TYR A 213 -7.96 -6.59 12.01
N ALA A 214 -8.63 -6.44 13.15
CA ALA A 214 -10.08 -6.21 13.21
C ALA A 214 -10.47 -4.87 12.54
N THR A 215 -9.63 -3.85 12.70
CA THR A 215 -9.83 -2.55 12.06
C THR A 215 -9.79 -2.67 10.54
N TYR A 216 -8.83 -3.42 9.99
CA TYR A 216 -8.71 -3.65 8.55
C TYR A 216 -9.86 -4.48 8.00
N GLN A 217 -10.35 -5.48 8.73
CA GLN A 217 -11.58 -6.17 8.31
C GLN A 217 -12.76 -5.21 8.15
N SER A 218 -12.89 -4.19 9.02
CA SER A 218 -13.94 -3.16 8.90
C SER A 218 -13.67 -2.14 7.79
N TRP A 219 -12.40 -1.91 7.43
CA TRP A 219 -12.01 -0.99 6.37
C TRP A 219 -12.17 -1.60 4.99
N PHE A 220 -11.82 -2.87 4.84
CA PHE A 220 -11.75 -3.59 3.58
C PHE A 220 -12.99 -4.46 3.37
N THR A 221 -14.15 -3.85 3.12
CA THR A 221 -15.42 -4.59 2.98
C THR A 221 -15.79 -4.89 1.52
N PRO A 222 -16.60 -5.94 1.25
CA PRO A 222 -17.08 -6.27 -0.10
C PRO A 222 -17.90 -5.17 -0.80
N GLU A 223 -18.33 -4.14 -0.06
CA GLU A 223 -19.07 -2.99 -0.61
C GLU A 223 -18.16 -2.00 -1.33
N MET A 224 -16.86 -2.02 -1.02
CA MET A 224 -15.89 -1.16 -1.66
C MET A 224 -15.63 -1.56 -3.11
N HIS A 225 -15.23 -0.57 -3.89
CA HIS A 225 -14.84 -0.75 -5.27
C HIS A 225 -13.34 -0.56 -5.42
N THR A 226 -12.69 -1.49 -6.10
CA THR A 226 -11.31 -1.35 -6.56
C THR A 226 -11.24 -0.23 -7.60
N ALA A 227 -10.79 0.94 -7.17
CA ALA A 227 -10.58 2.08 -8.04
C ALA A 227 -9.36 1.87 -8.94
N ILE A 228 -8.26 1.39 -8.36
CA ILE A 228 -6.96 1.28 -9.02
C ILE A 228 -6.17 0.09 -8.48
N VAL A 229 -5.51 -0.63 -9.38
CA VAL A 229 -4.35 -1.46 -9.09
C VAL A 229 -3.21 -0.97 -9.98
N LEU A 230 -2.13 -0.51 -9.36
CA LEU A 230 -1.05 0.17 -10.05
C LEU A 230 0.29 -0.36 -9.55
N THR A 231 1.17 -0.73 -10.48
CA THR A 231 2.57 -1.02 -10.15
C THR A 231 3.47 0.02 -10.81
N ARG A 232 4.42 0.56 -10.04
CA ARG A 232 5.46 1.47 -10.52
C ARG A 232 6.82 0.92 -10.18
N THR A 233 7.76 1.12 -11.09
CA THR A 233 9.17 0.87 -10.83
C THR A 233 9.84 2.22 -10.59
N ILE A 234 10.48 2.38 -9.43
CA ILE A 234 11.13 3.61 -8.99
C ILE A 234 12.61 3.31 -8.79
N ASP A 235 13.48 4.17 -9.32
CA ASP A 235 14.94 4.02 -9.29
C ASP A 235 15.52 4.47 -7.93
N ALA A 236 15.04 3.85 -6.86
CA ALA A 236 15.52 4.03 -5.50
C ALA A 236 15.41 2.72 -4.69
N ASN A 237 16.22 2.62 -3.64
CA ASN A 237 16.18 1.54 -2.66
C ASN A 237 14.80 1.49 -1.99
N TRP A 238 14.35 0.28 -1.65
CA TRP A 238 13.00 0.07 -1.12
C TRP A 238 12.76 0.84 0.19
N LYS A 239 13.79 0.96 1.02
CA LYS A 239 13.73 1.72 2.28
C LYS A 239 13.46 3.19 2.03
N CYS A 240 14.03 3.79 0.98
CA CYS A 240 13.79 5.18 0.61
C CYS A 240 12.31 5.47 0.35
N LEU A 241 11.60 4.56 -0.32
CA LEU A 241 10.17 4.70 -0.58
C LEU A 241 9.36 4.62 0.71
N ILE A 242 9.73 3.70 1.61
CA ILE A 242 9.08 3.59 2.92
C ILE A 242 9.34 4.86 3.74
N GLU A 243 10.61 5.28 3.88
CA GLU A 243 11.00 6.47 4.64
C GLU A 243 10.27 7.73 4.16
N ASN A 244 10.16 7.96 2.85
CA ASN A 244 9.40 9.07 2.27
C ASN A 244 7.92 9.06 2.67
N ALA A 245 7.31 7.89 2.82
CA ALA A 245 5.91 7.77 3.25
C ALA A 245 5.72 7.81 4.78
N LEU A 246 6.81 7.81 5.56
CA LEU A 246 6.76 7.85 7.02
C LEU A 246 6.76 9.26 7.59
N GLU A 247 7.14 10.27 6.80
CA GLU A 247 7.23 11.66 7.23
C GLU A 247 6.38 12.59 6.34
N SER A 248 6.14 13.80 6.85
CA SER A 248 5.40 14.84 6.14
C SER A 248 6.22 16.12 5.94
N TYR A 249 7.51 16.08 6.26
CA TYR A 249 8.43 17.20 6.16
C TYR A 249 8.66 17.63 4.72
N HIS A 250 8.79 16.69 3.77
CA HIS A 250 8.98 17.02 2.36
C HIS A 250 7.72 17.61 1.70
N THR A 251 6.53 17.36 2.25
CA THR A 251 5.27 17.56 1.53
C THR A 251 5.00 19.01 1.13
N THR A 252 5.37 19.99 1.95
CA THR A 252 5.22 21.42 1.62
C THR A 252 6.06 21.83 0.40
N GLU A 253 7.25 21.26 0.26
CA GLU A 253 8.21 21.63 -0.78
C GLU A 253 8.00 20.85 -2.07
N VAL A 254 7.71 19.55 -1.96
CA VAL A 254 7.57 18.63 -3.10
C VAL A 254 6.15 18.62 -3.66
N HIS A 255 5.13 18.80 -2.80
CA HIS A 255 3.71 18.74 -3.18
C HIS A 255 2.92 20.05 -2.93
N PRO A 256 3.46 21.24 -3.28
CA PRO A 256 2.81 22.51 -2.95
C PRO A 256 1.43 22.65 -3.59
N LYS A 257 1.20 21.99 -4.73
CA LYS A 257 -0.08 21.98 -5.44
C LYS A 257 -0.98 20.80 -5.03
N THR A 258 -0.38 19.72 -4.54
CA THR A 258 -1.05 18.42 -4.39
C THR A 258 -1.48 18.12 -2.95
N PHE A 259 -0.75 18.60 -1.94
CA PHE A 259 -1.16 18.52 -0.54
C PHE A 259 -1.44 19.90 0.08
N GLY A 260 -0.80 20.97 -0.40
CA GLY A 260 -0.94 22.31 0.18
C GLY A 260 -0.08 22.44 1.45
N GLU A 261 -0.57 23.13 2.48
CA GLU A 261 0.11 23.16 3.79
C GLU A 261 -0.09 21.83 4.52
N SER A 262 1.01 21.19 4.92
CA SER A 262 0.98 19.98 5.76
C SER A 262 0.37 20.29 7.13
N PRO A 263 -0.29 19.31 7.77
CA PRO A 263 -0.65 19.46 9.18
C PRO A 263 0.61 19.74 10.01
N THR A 264 0.47 20.61 11.01
CA THR A 264 1.55 20.84 11.98
C THR A 264 1.73 19.61 12.85
N GLU A 265 2.91 19.41 13.45
CA GLU A 265 3.16 18.28 14.36
C GLU A 265 2.17 18.23 15.53
N GLU A 266 1.73 19.37 16.06
CA GLU A 266 0.71 19.45 17.13
C GLU A 266 -0.66 18.88 16.71
N GLN A 267 -0.90 18.72 15.41
CA GLN A 267 -2.14 18.15 14.84
C GLN A 267 -1.99 16.68 14.48
N CYS A 268 -0.79 16.11 14.63
CA CYS A 268 -0.47 14.74 14.28
C CYS A 268 -0.35 13.89 15.54
N GLU A 269 -0.98 12.73 15.55
CA GLU A 269 -0.79 11.71 16.59
C GLU A 269 -0.01 10.54 16.01
N HIS A 270 1.17 10.27 16.58
CA HIS A 270 2.06 9.20 16.14
C HIS A 270 2.06 8.06 17.18
N THR A 271 2.05 6.83 16.69
CA THR A 271 2.24 5.62 17.51
C THR A 271 3.40 4.84 16.94
N LEU A 272 4.30 4.39 17.82
CA LEU A 272 5.49 3.61 17.48
C LEU A 272 5.41 2.29 18.26
N ASP A 273 5.23 1.19 17.54
CA ASP A 273 5.04 -0.15 18.10
C ASP A 273 6.13 -1.10 17.58
N ASP A 274 6.38 -2.21 18.27
CA ASP A 274 7.40 -3.18 17.83
C ASP A 274 7.16 -3.74 16.42
N TRP A 275 5.90 -3.74 15.95
CA TRP A 275 5.48 -4.24 14.63
C TRP A 275 5.42 -3.15 13.54
N GLY A 276 5.50 -1.86 13.91
CA GLY A 276 5.26 -0.79 12.93
C GLY A 276 5.11 0.61 13.52
N SER A 277 4.52 1.50 12.72
CA SER A 277 4.18 2.85 13.18
C SER A 277 2.91 3.37 12.53
N SER A 278 2.21 4.28 13.21
CA SER A 278 1.06 4.97 12.64
C SER A 278 1.12 6.48 12.82
N LEU A 279 0.46 7.19 11.90
CA LEU A 279 0.17 8.61 11.93
C LEU A 279 -1.35 8.77 11.82
N THR A 280 -1.95 9.53 12.73
CA THR A 280 -3.36 9.90 12.68
C THR A 280 -3.50 11.42 12.67
N VAL A 281 -4.33 11.95 11.78
CA VAL A 281 -4.62 13.39 11.66
C VAL A 281 -6.13 13.60 11.58
N ASP A 282 -6.66 14.49 12.41
CA ASP A 282 -8.08 14.84 12.41
C ASP A 282 -8.35 16.13 11.60
N PHE A 283 -9.00 15.96 10.45
CA PHE A 283 -9.41 17.07 9.58
C PHE A 283 -10.86 17.54 9.84
N HIS A 284 -11.39 17.38 11.06
CA HIS A 284 -12.75 17.77 11.38
C HIS A 284 -12.99 19.27 11.16
N ASP A 285 -12.07 20.10 11.64
CA ASP A 285 -12.19 21.57 11.63
C ASP A 285 -11.57 22.23 10.38
N GLU A 286 -11.05 21.43 9.45
CA GLU A 286 -10.49 21.93 8.19
C GLU A 286 -11.58 22.57 7.33
N LYS A 287 -11.30 23.75 6.78
CA LYS A 287 -12.25 24.53 5.96
C LYS A 287 -11.72 24.77 4.55
N SER A 288 -11.06 23.76 3.97
CA SER A 288 -10.50 23.86 2.63
C SER A 288 -11.52 23.53 1.54
N PHE A 289 -11.21 23.91 0.30
CA PHE A 289 -11.95 23.47 -0.87
C PHE A 289 -11.97 21.92 -0.96
N ARG A 290 -10.89 21.25 -0.54
CA ARG A 290 -10.81 19.79 -0.48
C ARG A 290 -11.86 19.21 0.47
N THR A 291 -12.01 19.78 1.67
CA THR A 291 -13.05 19.36 2.61
C THR A 291 -14.46 19.51 2.03
N THR A 292 -14.68 20.53 1.20
CA THR A 292 -15.96 20.75 0.52
C THR A 292 -16.22 19.69 -0.56
N LEU A 293 -15.20 19.37 -1.36
CA LEU A 293 -15.26 18.30 -2.36
C LEU A 293 -15.48 16.92 -1.70
N ASP A 294 -14.81 16.66 -0.58
CA ASP A 294 -14.96 15.45 0.22
C ASP A 294 -16.40 15.31 0.75
N LYS A 295 -16.95 16.36 1.38
CA LYS A 295 -18.36 16.39 1.82
C LYS A 295 -19.33 16.09 0.69
N PHE A 296 -19.08 16.66 -0.50
CA PHE A 296 -19.89 16.38 -1.68
C PHE A 296 -19.78 14.91 -2.11
N GLY A 297 -18.56 14.35 -2.14
CA GLY A 297 -18.33 12.93 -2.43
C GLY A 297 -19.09 12.00 -1.49
N HIS A 298 -19.05 12.27 -0.19
CA HIS A 298 -19.82 11.50 0.81
C HIS A 298 -21.33 11.59 0.59
N TRP A 299 -21.84 12.79 0.28
CA TRP A 299 -23.24 12.96 -0.11
C TRP A 299 -23.61 12.21 -1.40
N LEU A 300 -22.70 12.16 -2.40
CA LEU A 300 -22.91 11.37 -3.63
C LEU A 300 -23.03 9.87 -3.34
N VAL A 301 -22.22 9.38 -2.41
CA VAL A 301 -22.09 7.97 -2.04
C VAL A 301 -23.15 7.55 -1.00
N GLY A 302 -23.73 8.50 -0.28
CA GLY A 302 -24.71 8.25 0.78
C GLY A 302 -24.06 7.69 2.05
N ARG A 303 -22.87 8.17 2.40
CA ARG A 303 -22.14 7.79 3.61
C ARG A 303 -21.82 9.00 4.47
N GLU A 304 -21.68 8.76 5.77
CA GLU A 304 -21.17 9.77 6.69
C GLU A 304 -19.67 9.97 6.47
N ARG A 305 -19.25 11.24 6.53
CA ARG A 305 -17.84 11.61 6.41
C ARG A 305 -17.09 11.22 7.66
N ASN A 306 -16.00 10.47 7.50
CA ASN A 306 -14.99 10.32 8.54
C ASN A 306 -13.81 11.26 8.23
N PRO A 307 -13.59 12.33 9.01
CA PRO A 307 -12.50 13.29 8.78
C PRO A 307 -11.12 12.77 9.19
N ILE A 308 -11.04 11.61 9.81
CA ILE A 308 -9.78 11.07 10.34
C ILE A 308 -9.00 10.42 9.19
N TYR A 309 -7.82 10.98 8.93
CA TYR A 309 -6.77 10.33 8.17
C TYR A 309 -5.96 9.46 9.10
N ARG A 310 -5.75 8.19 8.73
CA ARG A 310 -4.85 7.30 9.46
C ARG A 310 -3.95 6.58 8.47
N HIS A 311 -2.66 6.69 8.66
CA HIS A 311 -1.63 6.00 7.89
C HIS A 311 -0.87 5.04 8.81
N VAL A 312 -0.76 3.78 8.42
CA VAL A 312 -0.08 2.74 9.19
C VAL A 312 0.95 2.07 8.32
N ALA A 313 2.19 1.99 8.79
CA ALA A 313 3.24 1.20 8.20
C ALA A 313 3.46 -0.06 9.04
N HIS A 314 3.06 -1.21 8.48
CA HIS A 314 3.41 -2.53 8.98
C HIS A 314 4.79 -2.88 8.46
N TYR A 315 5.75 -2.97 9.38
CA TYR A 315 7.11 -3.27 8.97
C TYR A 315 7.22 -4.71 8.47
N PRO A 316 8.08 -4.97 7.48
CA PRO A 316 9.00 -4.01 6.87
C PRO A 316 8.38 -3.14 5.75
N ASN A 317 7.38 -3.62 5.00
CA ASN A 317 7.13 -3.08 3.67
C ASN A 317 5.66 -2.91 3.24
N VAL A 318 4.71 -2.97 4.19
CA VAL A 318 3.28 -2.81 3.89
C VAL A 318 2.77 -1.52 4.52
N MET A 319 2.17 -0.65 3.73
CA MET A 319 1.57 0.60 4.19
C MET A 319 0.08 0.61 3.88
N ILE A 320 -0.73 0.97 4.86
CA ILE A 320 -2.19 0.98 4.76
C ILE A 320 -2.69 2.32 5.29
N ALA A 321 -3.45 3.04 4.46
CA ALA A 321 -4.06 4.29 4.86
C ALA A 321 -5.59 4.27 4.72
N HIS A 322 -6.23 4.81 5.74
CA HIS A 322 -7.63 5.18 5.75
C HIS A 322 -7.76 6.65 5.43
N LEU A 323 -8.33 6.95 4.27
CA LEU A 323 -8.79 8.27 3.90
C LEU A 323 -10.31 8.25 3.85
N SER A 324 -10.95 9.41 3.96
CA SER A 324 -12.41 9.51 4.13
C SER A 324 -13.24 8.52 3.28
N LEU A 325 -13.17 8.60 1.94
CA LEU A 325 -13.84 7.64 1.03
C LEU A 325 -12.95 6.49 0.52
N TYR A 326 -11.65 6.53 0.81
CA TYR A 326 -10.65 5.68 0.16
C TYR A 326 -9.89 4.82 1.15
N ARG A 327 -9.46 3.65 0.70
CA ARG A 327 -8.49 2.81 1.38
C ARG A 327 -7.31 2.60 0.46
N TRP A 328 -6.15 2.99 0.93
CA TRP A 328 -4.89 2.83 0.24
C TRP A 328 -4.15 1.65 0.85
N VAL A 329 -3.63 0.76 0.02
CA VAL A 329 -2.68 -0.28 0.41
C VAL A 329 -1.53 -0.23 -0.56
N GLU A 330 -0.32 -0.18 -0.03
CA GLU A 330 0.91 -0.18 -0.80
C GLU A 330 1.88 -1.20 -0.24
N CYS A 331 2.49 -1.96 -1.13
CA CYS A 331 3.56 -2.90 -0.83
C CYS A 331 4.79 -2.52 -1.65
N ILE A 332 5.92 -2.33 -0.98
CA ILE A 332 7.19 -2.01 -1.65
C ILE A 332 8.05 -3.27 -1.74
N VAL A 333 8.49 -3.61 -2.95
CA VAL A 333 9.29 -4.82 -3.20
C VAL A 333 10.60 -4.41 -3.89
N PRO A 334 11.77 -4.69 -3.32
CA PRO A 334 13.04 -4.40 -3.99
C PRO A 334 13.23 -5.23 -5.27
N VAL A 335 13.88 -4.62 -6.27
CA VAL A 335 14.34 -5.27 -7.50
C VAL A 335 15.86 -5.35 -7.51
N SER A 336 16.52 -4.28 -7.09
CA SER A 336 17.97 -4.17 -6.91
C SER A 336 18.25 -3.17 -5.78
N PRO A 337 19.51 -2.96 -5.34
CA PRO A 337 19.80 -1.98 -4.29
C PRO A 337 19.35 -0.55 -4.63
N HIS A 338 19.12 -0.27 -5.91
CA HIS A 338 18.81 1.05 -6.43
C HIS A 338 17.52 1.09 -7.26
N GLN A 339 16.69 0.05 -7.17
CA GLN A 339 15.41 0.01 -7.87
C GLN A 339 14.40 -0.83 -7.10
N SER A 340 13.17 -0.32 -7.01
CA SER A 340 12.08 -0.95 -6.26
C SER A 340 10.76 -0.86 -7.02
N ARG A 341 9.86 -1.81 -6.73
CA ARG A 341 8.48 -1.80 -7.21
C ARG A 341 7.55 -1.35 -6.10
N SER A 342 6.82 -0.27 -6.34
CA SER A 342 5.68 0.15 -5.53
C SER A 342 4.41 -0.47 -6.14
N ILE A 343 3.69 -1.25 -5.34
CA ILE A 343 2.45 -1.94 -5.74
C ILE A 343 1.30 -1.35 -4.93
N VAL A 344 0.50 -0.52 -5.57
CA VAL A 344 -0.58 0.25 -4.97
C VAL A 344 -1.94 -0.35 -5.33
N ARG A 345 -2.79 -0.50 -4.32
CA ARG A 345 -4.20 -0.84 -4.45
C ARG A 345 -5.02 0.22 -3.76
N LEU A 346 -5.90 0.86 -4.54
CA LEU A 346 -6.84 1.82 -4.02
C LEU A 346 -8.25 1.25 -4.11
N MET A 347 -8.92 1.18 -2.96
CA MET A 347 -10.34 0.90 -2.88
C MET A 347 -11.09 2.16 -2.47
N CYS A 348 -12.35 2.29 -2.90
CA CYS A 348 -13.19 3.42 -2.53
C CYS A 348 -14.65 3.05 -2.39
N HIS A 349 -15.39 3.84 -1.62
CA HIS A 349 -16.85 3.74 -1.62
C HIS A 349 -17.43 4.50 -2.81
N VAL A 350 -18.23 3.82 -3.63
CA VAL A 350 -18.87 4.37 -4.84
C VAL A 350 -20.40 4.44 -4.74
N GLY A 351 -20.94 4.10 -3.57
CA GLY A 351 -22.37 4.06 -3.26
C GLY A 351 -22.95 2.64 -3.27
N GLN A 352 -24.23 2.53 -2.91
CA GLN A 352 -24.93 1.25 -2.77
C GLN A 352 -25.05 0.49 -4.10
N GLN A 353 -24.85 -0.82 -4.05
CA GLN A 353 -25.03 -1.70 -5.21
C GLN A 353 -26.46 -1.61 -5.78
N GLY A 354 -26.62 -1.79 -7.09
CA GLY A 354 -27.90 -1.74 -7.79
C GLY A 354 -28.43 -0.34 -8.15
N LYS A 355 -27.85 0.75 -7.62
CA LYS A 355 -28.25 2.11 -7.99
C LYS A 355 -27.53 2.59 -9.26
N LEU A 356 -28.27 3.16 -10.22
CA LEU A 356 -27.71 3.69 -11.48
C LEU A 356 -26.60 4.74 -11.22
N ARG A 357 -26.77 5.56 -10.18
CA ARG A 357 -25.80 6.57 -9.73
C ARG A 357 -24.42 5.96 -9.39
N ARG A 358 -24.37 4.70 -8.95
CA ARG A 358 -23.11 4.01 -8.62
C ARG A 358 -22.17 3.90 -9.82
N LEU A 359 -22.70 3.73 -11.03
CA LEU A 359 -21.88 3.65 -12.26
C LEU A 359 -21.16 4.98 -12.53
N TRP A 360 -21.89 6.09 -12.40
CA TRP A 360 -21.34 7.44 -12.55
C TRP A 360 -20.33 7.78 -11.45
N ASN A 361 -20.69 7.50 -10.19
CA ASN A 361 -19.81 7.69 -9.05
C ASN A 361 -18.51 6.89 -9.20
N ARG A 362 -18.62 5.61 -9.62
CA ARG A 362 -17.46 4.76 -9.88
C ARG A 362 -16.50 5.40 -10.86
N TYR A 363 -16.98 5.88 -12.01
CA TYR A 363 -16.13 6.50 -13.02
C TYR A 363 -15.44 7.76 -12.48
N LEU A 364 -16.22 8.68 -11.89
CA LEU A 364 -15.70 9.98 -11.43
C LEU A 364 -14.71 9.83 -10.26
N ILE A 365 -15.07 9.05 -9.23
CA ILE A 365 -14.26 8.84 -8.03
C ILE A 365 -12.97 8.10 -8.38
N SER A 366 -13.06 7.04 -9.21
CA SER A 366 -11.86 6.28 -9.60
C SER A 366 -10.93 7.10 -10.49
N ARG A 367 -11.49 7.91 -11.41
CA ARG A 367 -10.68 8.78 -12.28
C ARG A 367 -9.96 9.85 -11.47
N TRP A 368 -10.68 10.57 -10.60
CA TRP A 368 -10.07 11.59 -9.75
C TRP A 368 -8.95 10.99 -8.90
N ALA A 369 -9.21 9.84 -8.27
CA ALA A 369 -8.21 9.18 -7.47
C ALA A 369 -7.01 8.75 -8.31
N ASN A 370 -7.23 8.26 -9.53
CA ASN A 370 -6.14 7.86 -10.41
C ASN A 370 -5.26 9.03 -10.80
N ASP A 371 -5.86 10.15 -11.18
CA ASP A 371 -5.12 11.33 -11.60
C ASP A 371 -4.32 11.91 -10.41
N PHE A 372 -4.95 12.00 -9.23
CA PHE A 372 -4.29 12.44 -7.99
C PHE A 372 -3.09 11.56 -7.62
N LEU A 373 -3.28 10.25 -7.62
CA LEU A 373 -2.23 9.31 -7.20
C LEU A 373 -1.10 9.20 -8.21
N CYS A 374 -1.42 9.22 -9.51
CA CYS A 374 -0.41 9.30 -10.57
C CYS A 374 0.50 10.50 -10.33
N GLN A 375 -0.10 11.68 -10.13
CA GLN A 375 0.64 12.91 -9.90
C GLN A 375 1.52 12.87 -8.64
N VAL A 376 0.97 12.54 -7.46
CA VAL A 376 1.75 12.47 -6.20
C VAL A 376 2.94 11.54 -6.36
N GLY A 377 2.70 10.30 -6.81
CA GLY A 377 3.79 9.33 -6.93
C GLY A 377 4.78 9.64 -8.07
N GLU A 378 4.45 10.55 -9.01
CA GLU A 378 5.44 11.07 -9.97
C GLU A 378 6.34 12.13 -9.33
N GLU A 379 5.76 13.01 -8.51
CA GLU A 379 6.48 14.02 -7.74
C GLU A 379 7.48 13.34 -6.78
N ASP A 380 7.03 12.33 -6.04
CA ASP A 380 7.89 11.52 -5.14
C ASP A 380 9.01 10.79 -5.90
N ALA A 381 8.67 10.11 -7.00
CA ALA A 381 9.63 9.31 -7.75
C ALA A 381 10.81 10.15 -8.27
N GLN A 382 10.58 11.43 -8.61
CA GLN A 382 11.64 12.34 -9.01
C GLN A 382 12.65 12.58 -7.88
N VAL A 383 12.16 12.90 -6.68
CA VAL A 383 13.01 13.16 -5.51
C VAL A 383 13.75 11.90 -5.07
N LEU A 384 13.04 10.78 -4.98
CA LEU A 384 13.62 9.49 -4.60
C LEU A 384 14.76 9.05 -5.53
N THR A 385 14.60 9.26 -6.83
CA THR A 385 15.65 8.95 -7.82
C THR A 385 16.89 9.83 -7.61
N GLN A 386 16.71 11.12 -7.31
CA GLN A 386 17.82 12.03 -7.01
C GLN A 386 18.51 11.66 -5.70
N MET A 387 17.76 11.28 -4.67
CA MET A 387 18.32 10.82 -3.40
C MET A 387 19.20 9.58 -3.61
N GLN A 388 18.71 8.59 -4.36
CA GLN A 388 19.49 7.39 -4.68
C GLN A 388 20.76 7.73 -5.49
N ALA A 389 20.68 8.68 -6.42
CA ALA A 389 21.84 9.17 -7.16
C ALA A 389 22.86 9.85 -6.23
N GLY A 390 22.40 10.66 -5.27
CA GLY A 390 23.23 11.30 -4.26
C GLY A 390 23.97 10.28 -3.37
N MET A 391 23.33 9.17 -3.01
CA MET A 391 23.96 8.08 -2.25
C MET A 391 25.10 7.38 -3.02
N ARG A 392 25.22 7.58 -4.33
CA ARG A 392 26.34 7.07 -5.14
C ARG A 392 27.53 8.03 -5.20
N SER A 393 27.42 9.21 -4.59
CA SER A 393 28.54 10.16 -4.49
C SER A 393 29.75 9.49 -3.84
N VAL A 394 30.95 9.79 -4.36
CA VAL A 394 32.21 9.34 -3.77
C VAL A 394 32.40 9.94 -2.39
N ASP A 395 32.12 11.25 -2.27
CA ASP A 395 32.20 11.99 -1.03
C ASP A 395 30.88 11.92 -0.27
N GLN A 396 30.98 11.81 1.05
CA GLN A 396 29.82 11.83 1.95
C GLN A 396 29.50 13.26 2.41
N PRO A 397 28.21 13.61 2.59
CA PRO A 397 27.85 14.87 3.22
C PRO A 397 28.32 14.90 4.68
N LEU A 398 28.55 16.10 5.21
CA LEU A 398 29.05 16.31 6.57
C LEU A 398 28.01 16.01 7.68
N GLY A 399 26.82 15.53 7.33
CA GLY A 399 25.73 15.29 8.28
C GLY A 399 24.65 14.36 7.75
N GLY A 400 23.74 13.99 8.65
CA GLY A 400 22.57 13.14 8.46
C GLY A 400 21.75 13.15 9.75
N LEU A 401 20.82 14.11 9.84
CA LEU A 401 20.00 14.34 11.02
C LEU A 401 18.54 14.13 10.66
N ILE A 402 17.84 13.43 11.56
CA ILE A 402 16.41 13.21 11.52
C ILE A 402 15.76 14.28 12.39
N SER A 403 14.84 15.03 11.80
CA SER A 403 14.11 16.10 12.45
C SER A 403 13.02 15.58 13.40
N ILE A 404 12.38 16.50 14.10
CA ILE A 404 11.25 16.23 14.97
C ILE A 404 9.96 15.82 14.23
N ARG A 405 9.98 15.80 12.89
CA ARG A 405 8.87 15.40 12.00
C ARG A 405 9.11 14.04 11.32
N GLU A 406 10.23 13.39 11.66
CA GLU A 406 10.76 12.20 10.98
C GLU A 406 11.06 11.06 11.98
N GLU A 407 10.44 11.07 13.15
CA GLU A 407 10.60 10.04 14.17
C GLU A 407 10.16 8.65 13.71
N ARG A 408 9.18 8.57 12.83
CA ARG A 408 8.73 7.31 12.23
C ARG A 408 9.81 6.74 11.30
N VAL A 409 10.58 7.62 10.64
CA VAL A 409 11.78 7.25 9.87
C VAL A 409 12.86 6.72 10.79
N TYR A 410 13.19 7.43 11.88
CA TYR A 410 14.16 6.94 12.88
C TYR A 410 13.75 5.58 13.45
N HIS A 411 12.47 5.43 13.81
CA HIS A 411 11.92 4.19 14.33
C HIS A 411 12.04 3.03 13.33
N PHE A 412 11.72 3.27 12.06
CA PHE A 412 11.88 2.29 10.99
C PHE A 412 13.35 1.90 10.79
N GLN A 413 14.26 2.88 10.71
CA GLN A 413 15.69 2.60 10.55
C GLN A 413 16.24 1.76 11.72
N ASN A 414 15.79 2.04 12.95
CA ASN A 414 16.15 1.27 14.14
C ASN A 414 15.59 -0.17 14.10
N TYR A 415 14.37 -0.35 13.57
CA TYR A 415 13.80 -1.68 13.35
C TYR A 415 14.66 -2.49 12.36
N ILE A 416 15.08 -1.89 11.24
CA ILE A 416 15.97 -2.55 10.27
C ILE A 416 17.32 -2.91 10.91
N ASP A 417 17.96 -1.98 11.61
CA ASP A 417 19.25 -2.22 12.26
C ASP A 417 19.18 -3.37 13.28
N ARG A 418 18.16 -3.37 14.15
CA ARG A 418 17.96 -4.45 15.13
C ARG A 418 17.69 -5.82 14.49
N ALA A 419 16.95 -5.83 13.38
CA ALA A 419 16.60 -7.06 12.68
C ALA A 419 17.81 -7.72 12.02
N LEU A 420 18.73 -6.91 11.47
CA LEU A 420 19.89 -7.41 10.70
C LEU A 420 21.19 -7.49 11.52
N ASN A 421 21.26 -6.78 12.64
CA ASN A 421 22.41 -6.77 13.55
C ASN A 421 21.95 -7.22 14.96
N PRO A 422 21.90 -8.53 15.24
CA PRO A 422 21.43 -9.05 16.54
C PRO A 422 22.26 -8.56 17.74
N ASP A 423 23.55 -8.26 17.53
CA ASP A 423 24.41 -7.67 18.56
C ASP A 423 23.92 -6.26 18.96
N HIS A 424 23.25 -5.54 18.04
CA HIS A 424 22.59 -4.26 18.30
C HIS A 424 21.18 -4.44 18.91
N ALA A 425 20.59 -5.63 18.87
CA ALA A 425 19.29 -5.91 19.49
C ALA A 425 19.36 -5.86 21.03
N HIS A 426 20.54 -6.12 21.62
CA HIS A 426 20.80 -6.01 23.07
C HIS A 426 21.35 -4.67 23.52
N THR A 427 21.84 -3.84 22.59
CA THR A 427 21.86 -2.40 22.87
C THR A 427 20.41 -1.94 22.90
N LYS A 428 19.83 -1.98 24.09
CA LYS A 428 18.86 -1.00 24.51
C LYS A 428 19.45 0.38 24.20
N ARG A 429 19.28 0.86 22.97
CA ARG A 429 18.81 2.22 22.77
C ARG A 429 17.40 2.19 23.34
N ASP A 430 17.37 2.18 24.68
CA ASP A 430 16.21 2.27 25.52
C ASP A 430 15.33 3.32 24.87
N THR A 431 14.04 3.03 24.77
CA THR A 431 12.95 4.01 24.84
C THR A 431 13.49 5.43 24.90
N ILE A 432 13.45 6.14 23.76
CA ILE A 432 13.88 7.54 23.67
C ILE A 432 13.31 8.24 24.92
N PRO A 433 14.13 8.87 25.78
CA PRO A 433 13.61 9.52 26.97
C PRO A 433 12.70 10.67 26.54
N ILE A 434 11.40 10.43 26.57
CA ILE A 434 10.35 11.44 26.39
C ILE A 434 10.39 12.34 27.62
N ARG A 435 11.16 13.44 27.58
CA ARG A 435 11.12 14.46 28.63
C ARG A 435 10.09 15.51 28.30
N TYR A 436 8.89 15.27 28.82
CA TYR A 436 7.83 16.25 28.95
C TYR A 436 8.29 17.43 29.82
N GLN A 437 8.39 18.63 29.25
CA GLN A 437 8.25 19.87 30.00
C GLN A 437 6.85 20.42 29.74
N GLY A 438 5.86 19.83 30.39
CA GLY A 438 4.61 20.55 30.61
C GLY A 438 4.92 21.87 31.29
N LYS A 439 4.47 22.97 30.70
CA LYS A 439 4.43 24.23 31.43
C LYS A 439 3.53 24.04 32.64
N THR A 440 4.13 23.97 33.82
CA THR A 440 3.47 24.39 35.05
C THR A 440 3.24 25.90 34.96
N SER A 441 2.01 26.29 34.66
CA SER A 441 1.37 27.53 35.16
C SER A 441 -0.08 27.58 34.69
#